data_AF-A0A022J9X3-F1
#
_entry.id   AF-A0A022J9X3-F1
#
_cell.length_a   1.000
_cell.length_b   1.000
_cell.length_c   1.000
_cell.angle_alpha   90.00
_cell.angle_beta   90.00
_cell.angle_gamma   90.00
#
_symmetry.space_group_name_H-M   'P 1'
#
loop_
_entity.id
_entity.type
_entity.pdbx_description
1 polymer ?
#
loop_
_entity_poly.entity_id
_entity_poly.type
_entity_poly.pdbx_seq_one_letter_code
_entity_poly.pdbx_strand_id
1 'polypeptide(L)'
;MGIDEKWLIQSESEGWRLLYWMQFAHPRSDHSSVELGSSLSKEPFERKYLHLRSLQQKLAYRQHLELTQFFIGKKRMKLLGLPHQSASWFAYYLIVRNSILYNGAKLSPKIEKFLSKSGRNIQKLGLTLYQNQGKAKTLASMHQ
;
A
#
# COMPACT_ATOMS: atom_id res chain seq x y z
N MET A 1 -18.31 -9.45 -8.97
CA MET A 1 -17.53 -10.39 -8.14
C MET A 1 -18.28 -11.69 -7.85
N GLY A 2 -19.57 -11.86 -8.23
CA GLY A 2 -20.25 -13.17 -8.20
C GLY A 2 -20.52 -13.73 -6.79
N ILE A 3 -20.65 -12.86 -5.79
CA ILE A 3 -20.87 -13.25 -4.39
C ILE A 3 -22.38 -13.28 -4.12
N ASP A 4 -22.90 -14.36 -3.55
CA ASP A 4 -24.32 -14.45 -3.18
C ASP A 4 -24.69 -13.41 -2.10
N GLU A 5 -25.91 -12.88 -2.18
CA GLU A 5 -26.44 -11.85 -1.26
C GLU A 5 -26.40 -12.27 0.21
N LYS A 6 -26.57 -13.56 0.51
CA LYS A 6 -26.48 -14.11 1.88
C LYS A 6 -25.11 -13.93 2.54
N TRP A 7 -24.05 -13.73 1.76
CA TRP A 7 -22.69 -13.46 2.25
C TRP A 7 -22.37 -11.97 2.31
N LEU A 8 -23.26 -11.12 1.79
CA LEU A 8 -23.11 -9.68 1.86
C LEU A 8 -23.61 -9.18 3.21
N ILE A 9 -22.72 -8.45 3.87
CA ILE A 9 -22.96 -7.92 5.20
C ILE A 9 -23.67 -6.58 5.05
N GLN A 10 -24.80 -6.42 5.75
CA GLN A 10 -25.62 -5.20 5.69
C GLN A 10 -25.27 -4.20 6.80
N SER A 11 -24.47 -4.62 7.80
CA SER A 11 -24.07 -3.79 8.92
C SER A 11 -22.55 -3.81 9.17
N GLU A 12 -21.98 -2.66 9.51
CA GLU A 12 -20.54 -2.55 9.76
C GLU A 12 -20.10 -3.43 10.95
N SER A 13 -20.92 -3.54 11.99
CA SER A 13 -20.64 -4.31 13.20
C SER A 13 -20.51 -5.82 12.93
N GLU A 14 -21.33 -6.36 12.02
CA GLU A 14 -21.18 -7.74 11.54
C GLU A 14 -19.89 -7.91 10.71
N GLY A 15 -19.51 -6.88 9.95
CA GLY A 15 -18.24 -6.79 9.24
C GLY A 15 -17.05 -6.95 10.18
N TRP A 16 -17.02 -6.16 11.25
CA TRP A 16 -16.00 -6.26 12.29
C TRP A 16 -15.95 -7.64 12.94
N ARG A 17 -17.12 -8.24 13.23
CA ARG A 17 -17.21 -9.59 13.79
C ARG A 17 -16.58 -10.64 12.86
N LEU A 18 -16.89 -10.59 11.57
CA LEU A 18 -16.38 -11.53 10.57
C LEU A 18 -14.89 -11.31 10.28
N LEU A 19 -14.43 -10.06 10.21
CA LEU A 19 -13.00 -9.74 10.08
C LEU A 19 -12.19 -10.26 11.28
N TYR A 20 -12.73 -10.12 12.49
CA TYR A 20 -12.12 -10.70 13.69
C TYR A 20 -12.09 -12.23 13.61
N TRP A 21 -13.18 -12.86 13.17
CA TRP A 21 -13.23 -14.31 13.03
C TRP A 21 -12.25 -14.84 11.96
N MET A 22 -12.06 -14.09 10.88
CA MET A 22 -11.15 -14.43 9.78
C MET A 22 -9.73 -14.68 10.28
N GLN A 23 -9.26 -14.00 11.34
CA GLN A 23 -7.91 -14.22 11.86
C GLN A 23 -7.68 -15.64 12.41
N PHE A 24 -8.76 -16.35 12.79
CA PHE A 24 -8.71 -17.73 13.29
C PHE A 24 -8.97 -18.75 12.18
N ALA A 25 -9.76 -18.38 11.17
CA ALA A 25 -10.07 -19.24 10.03
C ALA A 25 -8.95 -19.20 8.96
N HIS A 26 -8.14 -18.13 8.92
CA HIS A 26 -7.10 -17.98 7.91
C HIS A 26 -5.95 -18.98 8.15
N PRO A 27 -5.47 -19.67 7.09
CA PRO A 27 -4.36 -20.60 7.22
C PRO A 27 -3.10 -19.90 7.74
N ARG A 28 -2.27 -20.67 8.44
CA ARG A 28 -0.95 -20.18 8.88
C ARG A 28 -0.07 -19.95 7.65
N SER A 29 0.84 -18.98 7.77
CA SER A 29 1.83 -18.69 6.74
C SER A 29 2.65 -19.94 6.41
N ASP A 30 2.72 -20.24 5.14
CA ASP A 30 3.39 -21.40 4.55
C ASP A 30 4.43 -20.95 3.49
N HIS A 31 5.00 -21.90 2.76
CA HIS A 31 5.98 -21.59 1.72
C HIS A 31 5.41 -20.67 0.63
N SER A 32 4.18 -20.93 0.19
CA SER A 32 3.48 -20.08 -0.79
C SER A 32 3.35 -18.64 -0.29
N SER A 33 3.07 -18.45 1.00
CA SER A 33 2.99 -17.13 1.62
C SER A 33 4.33 -16.36 1.55
N VAL A 34 5.46 -17.05 1.67
CA VAL A 34 6.80 -16.45 1.54
C VAL A 34 7.07 -16.03 0.09
N GLU A 35 6.77 -16.91 -0.87
CA GLU A 35 6.94 -16.60 -2.29
C GLU A 35 6.09 -15.40 -2.70
N LEU A 36 4.80 -15.42 -2.34
CA LEU A 36 3.86 -14.32 -2.59
C LEU A 36 4.32 -13.03 -1.92
N GLY A 37 4.68 -13.07 -0.64
CA GLY A 37 5.18 -11.90 0.09
C GLY A 37 6.43 -11.30 -0.58
N SER A 38 7.38 -12.16 -0.94
CA SER A 38 8.62 -11.73 -1.60
C SER A 38 8.37 -11.10 -2.97
N SER A 39 7.44 -11.65 -3.75
CA SER A 39 7.07 -11.13 -5.07
C SER A 39 6.35 -9.79 -4.97
N LEU A 40 5.34 -9.70 -4.10
CA LEU A 40 4.60 -8.46 -3.86
C LEU A 40 5.50 -7.33 -3.31
N SER A 41 6.47 -7.67 -2.46
CA SER A 41 7.40 -6.67 -1.93
C SER A 41 8.26 -6.01 -3.02
N LYS A 42 8.45 -6.68 -4.17
CA LYS A 42 9.25 -6.19 -5.29
C LYS A 42 8.48 -5.28 -6.26
N GLU A 43 7.17 -5.10 -6.08
CA GLU A 43 6.34 -4.20 -6.89
C GLU A 43 6.97 -2.80 -7.09
N PRO A 44 7.60 -2.15 -6.09
CA PRO A 44 8.22 -0.84 -6.27
C PRO A 44 9.31 -0.80 -7.36
N PHE A 45 9.99 -1.93 -7.65
CA PHE A 45 11.01 -2.03 -8.70
C PHE A 45 10.41 -2.15 -10.11
N GLU A 46 9.15 -2.58 -10.23
CA GLU A 46 8.45 -2.62 -11.52
C GLU A 46 8.00 -1.22 -11.97
N ARG A 47 7.92 -0.27 -11.03
CA ARG A 47 7.48 1.10 -11.32
C ARG A 47 8.44 1.85 -12.22
N LYS A 48 7.92 2.40 -13.32
CA LYS A 48 8.68 3.24 -14.26
C LYS A 48 8.65 4.70 -13.81
N TYR A 49 9.71 5.13 -13.13
CA TYR A 49 9.92 6.53 -12.75
C TYR A 49 10.61 7.31 -13.88
N LEU A 50 10.25 8.58 -14.04
CA LEU A 50 10.80 9.46 -15.10
C LEU A 50 12.26 9.85 -14.84
N HIS A 51 12.62 10.07 -13.58
CA HIS A 51 13.95 10.55 -13.18
C HIS A 51 14.50 9.71 -12.03
N LEU A 52 15.84 9.54 -11.98
CA LEU A 52 16.54 8.85 -10.88
C LEU A 52 15.91 7.50 -10.50
N ARG A 53 15.52 6.72 -11.50
CA ARG A 53 14.70 5.51 -11.34
C ARG A 53 15.23 4.58 -10.25
N SER A 54 16.51 4.24 -10.27
CA SER A 54 17.11 3.31 -9.30
C SER A 54 17.03 3.81 -7.86
N LEU A 55 17.24 5.11 -7.63
CA LEU A 55 17.14 5.71 -6.30
C LEU A 55 15.69 5.76 -5.82
N GLN A 56 14.77 6.19 -6.69
CA GLN A 56 13.35 6.28 -6.36
C GLN A 56 12.74 4.90 -6.07
N GLN A 57 13.12 3.88 -6.83
CA GLN A 57 12.69 2.50 -6.60
C GLN A 57 13.22 1.96 -5.26
N LYS A 58 14.51 2.17 -4.96
CA LYS A 58 15.10 1.75 -3.68
C LYS A 58 14.44 2.45 -2.49
N LEU A 59 14.16 3.75 -2.63
CA LEU A 59 13.46 4.52 -1.60
C LEU A 59 12.02 4.02 -1.40
N ALA A 60 11.28 3.85 -2.50
CA ALA A 60 9.91 3.36 -2.48
C ALA A 60 9.83 1.94 -1.89
N TYR A 61 10.79 1.07 -2.20
CA TYR A 61 10.92 -0.27 -1.61
C TYR A 61 11.09 -0.20 -0.08
N ARG A 62 12.01 0.63 0.42
CA ARG A 62 12.21 0.81 1.86
C ARG A 62 10.96 1.36 2.56
N GLN A 63 10.35 2.39 1.97
CA GLN A 63 9.11 2.98 2.48
C GLN A 63 7.96 1.96 2.50
N HIS A 64 7.84 1.14 1.45
CA HIS A 64 6.85 0.08 1.34
C HIS A 64 7.03 -0.97 2.45
N LEU A 65 8.27 -1.40 2.71
CA LEU A 65 8.56 -2.35 3.79
C LEU A 65 8.29 -1.76 5.17
N GLU A 66 8.69 -0.51 5.42
CA GLU A 66 8.46 0.15 6.72
C GLU A 66 6.97 0.31 7.01
N LEU A 67 6.20 0.73 6.00
CA LEU A 67 4.75 0.87 6.11
C LEU A 67 4.08 -0.49 6.34
N THR A 68 4.48 -1.52 5.59
CA THR A 68 3.98 -2.88 5.77
C THR A 68 4.28 -3.39 7.18
N GLN A 69 5.53 -3.26 7.63
CA GLN A 69 5.95 -3.64 8.97
C GLN A 69 5.15 -2.94 10.07
N PHE A 70 4.75 -1.67 9.88
CA PHE A 70 3.95 -0.95 10.86
C PHE A 70 2.60 -1.63 11.10
N PHE A 71 1.95 -2.12 10.04
CA PHE A 71 0.64 -2.78 10.14
C PHE A 71 0.72 -4.23 10.60
N ILE A 72 1.63 -5.03 10.05
CA ILE A 72 1.68 -6.47 10.33
C ILE A 72 2.71 -6.87 11.41
N GLY A 73 3.63 -5.98 11.74
CA GLY A 73 4.65 -6.20 12.76
C GLY A 73 5.81 -7.12 12.32
N LYS A 74 6.89 -7.09 13.10
CA LYS A 74 8.15 -7.82 12.78
C LYS A 74 7.97 -9.34 12.70
N LYS A 75 7.11 -9.93 13.55
CA LYS A 75 6.90 -11.38 13.58
C LYS A 75 6.30 -11.87 12.26
N ARG A 76 5.29 -11.17 11.73
CA ARG A 76 4.67 -11.52 10.44
C ARG A 76 5.58 -11.22 9.26
N MET A 77 6.38 -10.15 9.32
CA MET A 77 7.43 -9.90 8.32
C MET A 77 8.39 -11.08 8.18
N LYS A 78 8.85 -11.67 9.32
CA LYS A 78 9.70 -12.87 9.30
C LYS A 78 9.01 -14.07 8.67
N LEU A 79 7.73 -14.29 9.00
CA LEU A 79 6.93 -15.39 8.44
C LEU A 79 6.73 -15.26 6.93
N LEU A 80 6.75 -14.04 6.39
CA LEU A 80 6.66 -13.75 4.96
C LEU A 80 8.03 -13.73 4.25
N GLY A 81 9.12 -14.02 4.96
CA GLY A 81 10.49 -13.94 4.41
C GLY A 81 10.93 -12.52 4.04
N LEU A 82 10.28 -11.50 4.61
CA LEU A 82 10.57 -10.10 4.30
C LEU A 82 11.62 -9.51 5.25
N PRO A 83 12.52 -8.64 4.75
CA PRO A 83 13.46 -7.94 5.60
C PRO A 83 12.70 -7.00 6.55
N HIS A 84 13.05 -7.04 7.83
CA HIS A 84 12.46 -6.17 8.85
C HIS A 84 13.47 -5.12 9.31
N GLN A 85 12.98 -3.96 9.72
CA GLN A 85 13.77 -2.91 10.37
C GLN A 85 13.46 -2.84 11.87
N SER A 86 14.29 -2.15 12.65
CA SER A 86 14.04 -1.95 14.08
C SER A 86 12.80 -1.11 14.34
N ALA A 87 12.51 -0.12 13.49
CA ALA A 87 11.36 0.76 13.59
C ALA A 87 10.81 1.14 12.20
N SER A 88 9.51 1.43 12.14
CA SER A 88 8.82 1.90 10.94
C SER A 88 8.75 3.43 10.91
N TRP A 89 9.91 4.08 10.91
CA TRP A 89 10.03 5.54 11.02
C TRP A 89 9.20 6.28 9.98
N PHE A 90 9.15 5.78 8.74
CA PHE A 90 8.34 6.37 7.69
C PHE A 90 6.83 6.36 8.01
N ALA A 91 6.32 5.29 8.62
CA ALA A 91 4.91 5.20 9.01
C ALA A 91 4.57 6.21 10.11
N TYR A 92 5.43 6.31 11.14
CA TYR A 92 5.25 7.31 12.21
C TYR A 92 5.33 8.74 11.66
N TYR A 93 6.27 9.00 10.75
CA TYR A 93 6.36 10.29 10.06
C TYR A 93 5.05 10.61 9.32
N LEU A 94 4.47 9.66 8.58
CA LEU A 94 3.20 9.86 7.90
C LEU A 94 2.05 10.17 8.86
N ILE A 95 1.96 9.47 9.99
CA ILE A 95 0.94 9.72 11.01
C ILE A 95 1.07 11.15 11.54
N VAL A 96 2.27 11.54 11.97
CA VAL A 96 2.51 12.88 12.53
C VAL A 96 2.23 13.96 11.49
N ARG A 97 2.79 13.81 10.28
CA ARG A 97 2.59 14.75 9.18
C ARG A 97 1.11 14.90 8.83
N ASN A 98 0.38 13.79 8.67
CA ASN A 98 -1.02 13.83 8.28
C ASN A 98 -1.90 14.40 9.38
N SER A 99 -1.61 14.09 10.65
CA SER A 99 -2.29 14.71 11.79
C SER A 99 -2.11 16.23 11.79
N ILE A 100 -0.87 16.73 11.59
CA ILE A 100 -0.61 18.16 11.53
C ILE A 100 -1.35 18.81 10.36
N LEU A 101 -1.28 18.21 9.17
CA LEU A 101 -1.95 18.75 7.97
C LEU A 101 -3.48 18.76 8.11
N TYR A 102 -4.06 17.70 8.66
CA TYR A 102 -5.50 17.60 8.86
C TYR A 102 -6.00 18.62 9.88
N ASN A 103 -5.31 18.74 11.03
CA ASN A 103 -5.64 19.76 12.02
C ASN A 103 -5.45 21.17 11.47
N GLY A 104 -4.39 21.42 10.69
CA GLY A 104 -4.17 22.70 10.02
C GLY A 104 -5.24 23.03 8.99
N ALA A 105 -5.72 22.05 8.23
CA ALA A 105 -6.81 22.22 7.27
C ALA A 105 -8.12 22.62 7.97
N LYS A 106 -8.42 22.04 9.13
CA LYS A 106 -9.60 22.40 9.95
C LYS A 106 -9.58 23.87 10.41
N LEU A 107 -8.39 24.45 10.58
CA LEU A 107 -8.21 25.82 11.05
C LEU A 107 -8.16 26.85 9.92
N SER A 108 -7.87 26.45 8.67
CA SER A 108 -7.71 27.40 7.57
C SER A 108 -8.22 26.87 6.22
N PRO A 109 -9.21 27.55 5.61
CA PRO A 109 -9.75 27.15 4.31
C PRO A 109 -8.73 27.29 3.15
N LYS A 110 -7.67 28.10 3.34
CA LYS A 110 -6.59 28.21 2.35
C LYS A 110 -5.73 26.93 2.30
N ILE A 111 -5.45 26.36 3.47
CA ILE A 111 -4.67 25.11 3.60
C ILE A 111 -5.46 23.95 2.99
N GLU A 112 -6.75 23.87 3.28
CA GLU A 112 -7.64 22.86 2.70
C GLU A 112 -7.64 22.90 1.16
N LYS A 113 -7.85 24.08 0.56
CA LYS A 113 -7.81 24.26 -0.90
C LYS A 113 -6.46 23.85 -1.50
N PHE A 114 -5.36 24.21 -0.83
CA PHE A 114 -4.02 23.83 -1.26
C PHE A 114 -3.81 22.31 -1.21
N LEU A 115 -4.22 21.66 -0.12
CA LEU A 115 -4.12 20.21 0.06
C LEU A 115 -4.99 19.46 -0.95
N SER A 116 -6.20 19.93 -1.23
CA SER A 116 -7.08 19.35 -2.25
C SER A 116 -6.47 19.42 -3.64
N LYS A 117 -5.96 20.59 -4.05
CA LYS A 117 -5.29 20.76 -5.36
C LYS A 117 -4.04 19.89 -5.47
N SER A 118 -3.22 19.86 -4.41
CA SER A 118 -1.99 19.06 -4.36
C SER A 118 -2.30 17.57 -4.40
N GLY A 119 -3.28 17.10 -3.63
CA GLY A 119 -3.73 15.72 -3.60
C GLY A 119 -4.25 15.25 -4.96
N ARG A 120 -5.02 16.09 -5.66
CA ARG A 120 -5.51 15.79 -7.01
C ARG A 120 -4.36 15.68 -8.02
N ASN A 121 -3.32 16.50 -7.90
CA ASN A 121 -2.13 16.36 -8.74
C ASN A 121 -1.38 15.04 -8.45
N ILE A 122 -1.24 14.64 -7.18
CA ILE A 122 -0.63 13.36 -6.80
C ILE A 122 -1.43 12.18 -7.36
N GLN A 123 -2.76 12.21 -7.29
CA GLN A 123 -3.63 11.17 -7.87
C GLN A 123 -3.44 11.07 -9.39
N LYS A 124 -3.38 12.20 -10.10
CA LYS A 124 -3.12 12.23 -11.55
C LYS A 124 -1.75 11.64 -11.89
N LEU A 125 -0.71 12.00 -11.13
CA LEU A 125 0.63 11.43 -11.31
C LEU A 125 0.66 9.92 -11.02
N GLY A 126 -0.05 9.45 -9.99
CA GLY A 126 -0.18 8.02 -9.72
C GLY A 126 -0.86 7.29 -10.88
N LEU A 127 -1.95 7.86 -11.41
CA LEU A 127 -2.69 7.29 -12.53
C LEU A 127 -1.83 7.20 -13.81
N THR A 128 -1.04 8.23 -14.12
CA THR A 128 -0.13 8.17 -15.27
C THR A 128 0.96 7.12 -15.10
N LEU A 129 1.50 6.96 -13.88
CA LEU A 129 2.48 5.90 -13.59
C LEU A 129 1.91 4.50 -13.83
N TYR A 130 0.66 4.22 -13.41
CA TYR A 130 0.03 2.91 -13.63
C TYR A 130 -0.41 2.69 -15.09
N GLN A 131 -0.95 3.71 -15.75
CA GLN A 131 -1.32 3.61 -17.18
C GLN A 131 -0.10 3.31 -18.06
N ASN A 132 1.03 3.98 -17.78
CA ASN A 132 2.27 3.73 -18.51
C ASN A 132 2.84 2.33 -18.24
N GLN A 133 2.62 1.75 -17.06
CA GLN A 133 2.95 0.36 -16.77
C GLN A 133 2.05 -0.62 -17.53
N GLY A 134 0.73 -0.38 -17.57
CA GLY A 134 -0.22 -1.22 -18.33
C GLY A 134 0.07 -1.23 -19.82
N LYS A 135 0.38 -0.06 -20.41
CA LYS A 135 0.81 0.06 -21.81
C LYS A 135 2.15 -0.63 -22.07
N ALA A 136 3.09 -0.56 -21.12
CA ALA A 136 4.38 -1.24 -21.26
C ALA A 136 4.29 -2.77 -21.14
N LYS A 137 3.43 -3.30 -20.24
CA LYS A 137 3.21 -4.74 -20.09
C LYS A 137 2.48 -5.33 -21.29
N THR A 138 1.48 -4.63 -21.84
CA THR A 138 0.77 -5.06 -23.07
C THR A 138 1.66 -5.07 -24.31
N LEU A 139 2.55 -4.09 -24.48
CA LEU A 139 3.54 -4.10 -25.57
C LEU A 139 4.58 -5.21 -25.42
N ALA A 140 5.00 -5.54 -24.19
CA ALA A 140 5.93 -6.64 -23.94
C ALA A 140 5.31 -8.03 -24.17
N SER A 141 4.02 -8.22 -23.90
CA SER A 141 3.29 -9.47 -24.16
C SER A 141 2.88 -9.68 -25.62
N MET A 142 2.88 -8.63 -26.45
CA MET A 142 2.62 -8.72 -27.89
C MET A 142 3.87 -9.14 -28.71
N HIS A 143 5.04 -9.18 -28.07
CA HIS A 143 6.32 -9.59 -28.66
C HIS A 143 6.78 -10.99 -28.23
N GLN A 144 5.85 -11.86 -27.78
CA GLN A 144 6.10 -13.27 -27.50
C GLN A 144 5.34 -14.17 -28.46
#